data_AF-X1TG51-F1
#
_entry.id   AF-X1TG51-F1
#
_cell.length_a   1.000
_cell.length_b   1.000
_cell.length_c   1.000
_cell.angle_alpha   90.00
_cell.angle_beta   90.00
_cell.angle_gamma   90.00
#
_symmetry.space_group_name_H-M   'P 1'
#
loop_
_entity.id
_entity.type
_entity.pdbx_description
1 polymer ?
#
loop_
_entity_poly.entity_id
_entity_poly.type
_entity_poly.pdbx_seq_one_letter_code
_entity_poly.pdbx_strand_id
1 'polypeptide(L)'
;MKYNICVPIPIKFANILELKSIIAKSLRSDPNLIELRYDYIDDVQQITQGFLNELLAKVQLKIPVIFTFRNHKEGGKMKIDETIRFEILKTLVLSHPNYLDIEMNTEKRILGEIINLANQNDVNLIFSYHNFDKTPSYEIVSDQIKNFLDRLREEYGLDSQKMEKSF
;
A
#
# COMPACT_ATOMS: atom_id res chain seq x y z
N MET A 1 2.42 -25.33 4.69
CA MET A 1 2.53 -23.93 4.19
C MET A 1 3.08 -23.08 5.32
N LYS A 2 4.11 -22.26 5.07
CA LYS A 2 4.58 -21.24 6.02
C LYS A 2 3.97 -19.91 5.55
N TYR A 3 3.19 -19.26 6.39
CA TYR A 3 2.60 -17.96 6.07
C TYR A 3 3.57 -16.84 6.45
N ASN A 4 3.57 -15.75 5.67
CA ASN A 4 4.27 -14.53 6.04
C ASN A 4 3.41 -13.69 7.00
N ILE A 5 4.04 -13.18 8.04
CA ILE A 5 3.42 -12.32 9.05
C ILE A 5 3.74 -10.87 8.72
N CYS A 6 2.70 -10.04 8.56
CA CYS A 6 2.83 -8.60 8.39
C CYS A 6 2.36 -7.87 9.66
N VAL A 7 3.14 -6.89 10.13
CA VAL A 7 2.73 -6.03 11.26
C VAL A 7 2.42 -4.62 10.75
N PRO A 8 1.17 -4.15 10.88
CA PRO A 8 0.80 -2.79 10.49
C PRO A 8 1.22 -1.77 11.56
N ILE A 9 1.75 -0.65 11.12
CA ILE A 9 2.20 0.48 11.95
C ILE A 9 1.46 1.75 11.49
N PRO A 10 0.52 2.27 12.30
CA PRO A 10 -0.09 3.57 12.07
C PRO A 10 0.95 4.70 12.14
N ILE A 11 1.08 5.47 11.06
CA ILE A 11 1.92 6.67 11.02
C ILE A 11 1.05 7.87 11.35
N LYS A 12 1.13 8.37 12.60
CA LYS A 12 0.29 9.50 13.06
C LYS A 12 0.91 10.87 12.82
N PHE A 13 2.24 10.95 12.80
CA PHE A 13 3.00 12.19 12.68
C PHE A 13 4.33 11.92 11.96
N ALA A 14 4.89 12.95 11.32
CA ALA A 14 6.20 12.87 10.69
C ALA A 14 7.35 13.14 11.68
N ASN A 15 7.40 12.36 12.76
CA ASN A 15 8.50 12.39 13.75
C ASN A 15 9.23 11.05 13.80
N ILE A 16 10.40 11.02 13.16
CA ILE A 16 11.23 9.82 13.04
C ILE A 16 11.71 9.31 14.40
N LEU A 17 12.02 10.19 15.36
CA LEU A 17 12.52 9.78 16.68
C LEU A 17 11.48 8.96 17.46
N GLU A 18 10.22 9.40 17.40
CA GLU A 18 9.11 8.70 18.04
C GLU A 18 8.78 7.39 17.32
N LEU A 19 8.73 7.42 15.98
CA LEU A 19 8.45 6.23 15.16
C LEU A 19 9.50 5.13 15.33
N LYS A 20 10.77 5.47 15.59
CA LYS A 20 11.86 4.50 15.84
C LYS A 20 11.50 3.52 16.95
N SER A 21 10.90 3.99 18.05
CA SER A 21 10.55 3.15 19.19
C SER A 21 9.45 2.14 18.84
N ILE A 22 8.46 2.58 18.06
CA ILE A 22 7.33 1.76 17.60
C ILE A 22 7.85 0.70 16.62
N ILE A 23 8.63 1.10 15.63
CA ILE A 23 9.25 0.20 14.65
C ILE A 23 10.13 -0.84 15.34
N ALA A 24 11.00 -0.42 16.26
CA ALA A 24 11.86 -1.34 17.01
C ALA A 24 11.02 -2.33 17.83
N LYS A 25 9.90 -1.89 18.41
CA LYS A 25 8.96 -2.78 19.10
C LYS A 25 8.32 -3.78 18.14
N SER A 26 7.84 -3.35 16.98
CA SER A 26 7.23 -4.23 15.97
C SER A 26 8.21 -5.30 15.46
N LEU A 27 9.47 -4.91 15.24
CA LEU A 27 10.52 -5.83 14.77
C LEU A 27 10.91 -6.91 15.80
N ARG A 28 10.67 -6.69 17.10
CA ARG A 28 10.94 -7.71 18.14
C ARG A 28 10.02 -8.93 18.04
N SER A 29 8.90 -8.81 17.33
CA SER A 29 7.99 -9.92 17.07
C SER A 29 8.41 -10.78 15.86
N ASP A 30 9.58 -10.50 15.27
CA ASP A 30 10.13 -11.19 14.08
C ASP A 30 9.12 -11.33 12.92
N PRO A 31 8.49 -10.23 12.46
CA PRO A 31 7.59 -10.30 11.32
C PRO A 31 8.35 -10.56 10.02
N ASN A 32 7.63 -10.98 8.98
CA ASN A 32 8.17 -11.10 7.62
C ASN A 32 8.04 -9.79 6.82
N LEU A 33 7.04 -8.96 7.15
CA LEU A 33 6.83 -7.63 6.57
C LEU A 33 6.37 -6.62 7.62
N ILE A 34 6.60 -5.33 7.33
CA ILE A 34 5.93 -4.22 8.02
C ILE A 34 5.06 -3.47 7.01
N GLU A 35 3.84 -3.11 7.42
CA GLU A 35 2.99 -2.18 6.67
C GLU A 35 2.99 -0.82 7.36
N LEU A 36 3.40 0.24 6.65
CA LEU A 36 3.30 1.62 7.14
C LEU A 36 2.00 2.24 6.63
N ARG A 37 1.10 2.53 7.57
CA ARG A 37 -0.25 3.03 7.33
C ARG A 37 -0.28 4.55 7.43
N TYR A 38 -0.16 5.21 6.28
CA TYR A 38 -0.11 6.67 6.19
C TYR A 38 -1.48 7.35 6.25
N ASP A 39 -2.58 6.59 6.08
CA ASP A 39 -3.94 7.11 6.27
C ASP A 39 -4.24 7.52 7.72
N TYR A 40 -3.34 7.23 8.67
CA TYR A 40 -3.44 7.64 10.07
C TYR A 40 -2.76 8.97 10.38
N ILE A 41 -2.08 9.59 9.40
CA ILE A 41 -1.32 10.82 9.65
C ILE A 41 -2.28 11.96 9.98
N ASP A 42 -1.92 12.82 10.91
CA ASP A 42 -2.79 13.95 11.30
C ASP A 42 -2.85 15.04 10.22
N ASP A 43 -1.80 15.16 9.39
CA ASP A 43 -1.71 16.11 8.28
C ASP A 43 -0.96 15.52 7.09
N VAL A 44 -1.65 15.43 5.94
CA VAL A 44 -1.10 14.87 4.69
C VAL A 44 0.08 15.66 4.14
N GLN A 45 0.20 16.95 4.47
CA GLN A 45 1.33 17.77 4.01
C GLN A 45 2.66 17.29 4.59
N GLN A 46 2.62 16.52 5.68
CA GLN A 46 3.79 15.90 6.28
C GLN A 46 4.28 14.67 5.51
N ILE A 47 3.46 14.11 4.61
CA ILE A 47 3.86 13.02 3.69
C ILE A 47 4.74 13.60 2.58
N THR A 48 5.97 13.93 2.94
CA THR A 48 6.99 14.47 2.03
C THR A 48 7.99 13.40 1.67
N GLN A 49 8.65 13.54 0.52
CA GLN A 49 9.72 12.63 0.11
C GLN A 49 10.86 12.54 1.14
N GLY A 50 11.23 13.66 1.78
CA GLY A 50 12.27 13.66 2.81
C GLY A 50 11.89 12.78 4.00
N PHE A 51 10.66 12.94 4.50
CA PHE A 51 10.14 12.12 5.60
C PHE A 51 10.07 10.63 5.24
N LEU A 52 9.49 10.31 4.07
CA LEU A 52 9.33 8.93 3.62
C LEU A 52 10.68 8.23 3.43
N ASN A 53 11.64 8.89 2.78
CA ASN A 53 12.97 8.34 2.56
C ASN A 53 13.74 8.13 3.87
N GLU A 54 13.65 9.09 4.81
CA GLU A 54 14.29 8.94 6.12
C GLU A 54 13.70 7.76 6.89
N LEU A 55 12.36 7.64 6.91
CA LEU A 55 11.67 6.55 7.58
C LEU A 55 12.01 5.20 6.96
N LEU A 56 11.89 5.09 5.63
CA LEU A 56 12.14 3.86 4.88
C LEU A 56 13.57 3.37 5.09
N ALA A 57 14.57 4.27 5.05
CA ALA A 57 15.96 3.93 5.28
C ALA A 57 16.21 3.29 6.66
N LYS A 58 15.38 3.59 7.68
CA LYS A 58 15.49 2.95 9.01
C LYS A 58 14.85 1.57 9.09
N VAL A 59 13.86 1.29 8.23
CA VAL A 59 13.07 0.04 8.26
C VAL A 59 13.58 -0.98 7.25
N GLN A 60 13.81 -0.56 6.00
CA GLN A 60 14.07 -1.46 4.88
C GLN A 60 15.40 -2.22 4.99
N LEU A 61 16.37 -1.67 5.73
CA LEU A 61 17.61 -2.38 6.08
C LEU A 61 17.38 -3.66 6.90
N LYS A 62 16.16 -3.87 7.40
CA LYS A 62 15.82 -4.96 8.32
C LYS A 62 14.75 -5.90 7.77
N ILE A 63 13.81 -5.39 6.97
CA ILE A 63 12.61 -6.13 6.54
C ILE A 63 11.94 -5.46 5.33
N PRO A 64 11.27 -6.22 4.43
CA PRO A 64 10.42 -5.64 3.39
C PRO A 64 9.30 -4.76 3.96
N VAL A 65 9.00 -3.66 3.27
CA VAL A 65 8.01 -2.66 3.70
C VAL A 65 6.90 -2.49 2.68
N ILE A 66 5.65 -2.49 3.16
CA ILE A 66 4.45 -2.11 2.41
C ILE A 66 4.11 -0.67 2.78
N PHE A 67 3.94 0.20 1.80
CA PHE A 67 3.34 1.51 1.99
C PHE A 67 1.85 1.44 1.64
N THR A 68 1.01 1.92 2.56
CA THR A 68 -0.44 1.89 2.40
C THR A 68 -1.03 3.24 2.78
N PHE A 69 -1.82 3.82 1.87
CA PHE A 69 -2.75 4.90 2.19
C PHE A 69 -4.17 4.40 1.92
N ARG A 70 -4.76 3.73 2.92
CA ARG A 70 -6.07 3.10 2.80
C ARG A 70 -7.13 4.17 2.54
N ASN A 71 -7.96 3.97 1.52
CA ASN A 71 -9.08 4.84 1.22
C ASN A 71 -10.09 4.83 2.39
N HIS A 72 -10.63 6.00 2.78
CA HIS A 72 -11.68 6.08 3.81
C HIS A 72 -12.92 5.24 3.45
N LYS A 73 -13.28 5.12 2.17
CA LYS A 73 -14.40 4.27 1.73
C LYS A 73 -14.16 2.78 2.03
N GLU A 74 -12.91 2.39 2.18
CA GLU A 74 -12.46 1.04 2.54
C GLU A 74 -11.86 1.01 3.95
N GLY A 75 -12.34 1.85 4.87
CA GLY A 75 -11.97 1.81 6.29
C GLY A 75 -10.67 2.52 6.67
N GLY A 76 -10.09 3.30 5.75
CA GLY A 76 -8.98 4.21 6.04
C GLY A 76 -9.37 5.31 7.02
N LYS A 77 -8.40 5.86 7.77
CA LYS A 77 -8.70 6.82 8.84
C LYS A 77 -8.89 8.25 8.36
N MET A 78 -8.19 8.66 7.33
CA MET A 78 -8.29 10.02 6.83
C MET A 78 -9.20 10.13 5.61
N LYS A 79 -10.19 11.03 5.69
CA LYS A 79 -11.07 11.36 4.58
C LYS A 79 -10.47 12.50 3.76
N ILE A 80 -10.07 12.21 2.54
CA ILE A 80 -9.55 13.18 1.57
C ILE A 80 -10.15 12.94 0.18
N ASP A 81 -10.04 13.94 -0.69
CA ASP A 81 -10.42 13.81 -2.09
C ASP A 81 -9.46 12.91 -2.86
N GLU A 82 -9.96 12.22 -3.90
CA GLU A 82 -9.15 11.31 -4.71
C GLU A 82 -7.98 12.01 -5.41
N THR A 83 -8.11 13.28 -5.78
CA THR A 83 -7.00 14.06 -6.35
C THR A 83 -5.85 14.21 -5.36
N ILE A 84 -6.16 14.47 -4.08
CA ILE A 84 -5.13 14.57 -3.03
C ILE A 84 -4.54 13.19 -2.77
N ARG A 85 -5.39 12.16 -2.68
CA ARG A 85 -4.94 10.77 -2.51
C ARG A 85 -4.00 10.33 -3.64
N PHE A 86 -4.29 10.73 -4.87
CA PHE A 86 -3.45 10.45 -6.02
C PHE A 86 -2.04 11.06 -5.87
N GLU A 87 -1.94 12.33 -5.45
CA GLU A 87 -0.63 12.96 -5.19
C GLU A 87 0.15 12.23 -4.08
N ILE A 88 -0.55 11.78 -3.03
CA ILE A 88 0.06 10.99 -1.97
C ILE A 88 0.57 9.65 -2.51
N LEU A 89 -0.26 8.90 -3.25
CA LEU A 89 0.14 7.62 -3.84
C LEU A 89 1.36 7.75 -4.75
N LYS A 90 1.43 8.81 -5.57
CA LYS A 90 2.63 9.12 -6.37
C LYS A 90 3.86 9.34 -5.50
N THR A 91 3.71 10.14 -4.44
CA THR A 91 4.80 10.42 -3.49
C THR A 91 5.30 9.13 -2.85
N LEU A 92 4.38 8.24 -2.43
CA LEU A 92 4.70 6.93 -1.86
C LEU A 92 5.47 6.03 -2.84
N VAL A 93 5.04 5.95 -4.10
CA VAL A 93 5.75 5.16 -5.14
C VAL A 93 7.15 5.70 -5.36
N LEU A 94 7.30 7.02 -5.47
CA LEU A 94 8.59 7.68 -5.72
C LEU A 94 9.55 7.60 -4.52
N SER A 95 9.12 7.08 -3.37
CA SER A 95 10.03 6.73 -2.25
C SER A 95 10.59 5.31 -2.37
N HIS A 96 10.21 4.55 -3.40
CA HIS A 96 10.67 3.18 -3.68
C HIS A 96 10.49 2.16 -2.52
N PRO A 97 9.28 2.02 -1.94
CA PRO A 97 9.01 0.93 -1.01
C PRO A 97 9.07 -0.42 -1.73
N ASN A 98 9.17 -1.52 -0.98
CA ASN A 98 9.11 -2.85 -1.60
C ASN A 98 7.73 -3.13 -2.24
N TYR A 99 6.67 -2.65 -1.57
CA TYR A 99 5.29 -2.77 -2.02
C TYR A 99 4.53 -1.48 -1.78
N LEU A 100 3.61 -1.16 -2.68
CA LEU A 100 2.53 -0.20 -2.46
C LEU A 100 1.19 -0.95 -2.48
N ASP A 101 0.35 -0.72 -1.47
CA ASP A 101 -1.06 -1.13 -1.50
C ASP A 101 -1.91 -0.10 -2.25
N ILE A 102 -2.75 -0.58 -3.17
CA ILE A 102 -3.74 0.23 -3.89
C ILE A 102 -5.04 -0.54 -4.08
N GLU A 103 -6.17 0.10 -3.81
CA GLU A 103 -7.47 -0.57 -3.89
C GLU A 103 -7.90 -0.83 -5.33
N MET A 104 -8.46 -2.01 -5.60
CA MET A 104 -8.99 -2.44 -6.91
C MET A 104 -10.06 -1.47 -7.45
N ASN A 105 -10.83 -0.85 -6.55
CA ASN A 105 -11.90 0.10 -6.86
C ASN A 105 -11.40 1.54 -7.07
N THR A 106 -10.09 1.77 -7.04
CA THR A 106 -9.52 3.06 -7.41
C THR A 106 -9.93 3.44 -8.83
N GLU A 107 -10.24 4.72 -9.04
CA GLU A 107 -10.64 5.27 -10.34
C GLU A 107 -9.66 4.84 -11.44
N LYS A 108 -10.18 4.43 -12.60
CA LYS A 108 -9.40 3.85 -13.70
C LYS A 108 -8.18 4.69 -14.11
N ARG A 109 -8.34 6.02 -14.16
CA ARG A 109 -7.24 6.94 -14.50
C ARG A 109 -6.14 6.89 -13.45
N ILE A 110 -6.50 7.08 -12.17
CA ILE A 110 -5.57 7.04 -11.03
C ILE A 110 -4.87 5.68 -10.96
N LEU A 111 -5.61 4.58 -11.07
CA LEU A 111 -5.05 3.24 -10.99
C LEU A 111 -4.01 3.02 -12.11
N GLY A 112 -4.32 3.42 -13.35
CA GLY A 112 -3.39 3.29 -14.47
C GLY A 112 -2.12 4.11 -14.31
N GLU A 113 -2.25 5.35 -13.84
CA GLU A 113 -1.10 6.22 -13.57
C GLU A 113 -0.20 5.64 -12.46
N ILE A 114 -0.78 5.12 -11.38
CA ILE A 114 0.00 4.48 -10.30
C ILE A 114 0.63 3.16 -10.75
N ILE A 115 -0.06 2.34 -11.52
CA ILE A 115 0.50 1.11 -12.12
C ILE A 115 1.74 1.44 -12.96
N ASN A 116 1.62 2.40 -13.87
CA ASN A 116 2.73 2.80 -14.72
C ASN A 116 3.90 3.36 -13.91
N LEU A 117 3.62 4.21 -12.93
CA LEU A 117 4.64 4.79 -12.08
C LEU A 117 5.35 3.72 -11.24
N ALA A 118 4.61 2.77 -10.66
CA ALA A 118 5.18 1.69 -9.87
C ALA A 118 6.09 0.79 -10.71
N ASN A 119 5.65 0.42 -11.91
CA ASN A 119 6.45 -0.35 -12.87
C ASN A 119 7.75 0.38 -13.28
N GLN A 120 7.70 1.70 -13.47
CA GLN A 120 8.88 2.50 -13.83
C GLN A 120 9.90 2.65 -12.69
N ASN A 121 9.46 2.44 -11.45
CA ASN A 121 10.25 2.66 -10.23
C ASN A 121 10.56 1.34 -9.49
N ASP A 122 10.32 0.19 -10.13
CA ASP A 122 10.53 -1.15 -9.58
C ASP A 122 9.81 -1.39 -8.23
N VAL A 123 8.62 -0.80 -8.07
CA VAL A 123 7.76 -0.96 -6.89
C VAL A 123 6.69 -2.01 -7.18
N ASN A 124 6.60 -3.04 -6.34
CA ASN A 124 5.54 -4.04 -6.48
C ASN A 124 4.20 -3.50 -5.97
N LEU A 125 3.09 -3.95 -6.56
CA LEU A 125 1.76 -3.55 -6.16
C LEU A 125 1.01 -4.67 -5.44
N ILE A 126 0.33 -4.31 -4.35
CA ILE A 126 -0.69 -5.13 -3.70
C ILE A 126 -2.05 -4.53 -4.06
N PHE A 127 -2.83 -5.25 -4.85
CA PHE A 127 -4.19 -4.84 -5.15
C PHE A 127 -5.15 -5.38 -4.09
N SER A 128 -5.83 -4.48 -3.40
CA SER A 128 -6.65 -4.83 -2.24
C SER A 128 -8.11 -4.41 -2.40
N TYR A 129 -8.99 -5.03 -1.62
CA TYR A 129 -10.41 -4.72 -1.58
C TYR A 129 -10.98 -5.01 -0.19
N HIS A 130 -11.81 -4.10 0.33
CA HIS A 130 -12.41 -4.23 1.64
C HIS A 130 -13.89 -3.92 1.61
N ASN A 131 -14.68 -4.76 2.26
CA ASN A 131 -16.09 -4.53 2.54
C ASN A 131 -16.31 -4.61 4.05
N PHE A 132 -16.56 -3.46 4.67
CA PHE A 132 -16.78 -3.37 6.12
C PHE A 132 -18.24 -3.59 6.53
N ASP A 133 -19.16 -3.65 5.57
CA ASP A 133 -20.60 -3.80 5.83
C ASP A 133 -21.04 -5.26 5.83
N LYS A 134 -20.45 -6.09 4.96
CA LYS A 134 -20.82 -7.49 4.80
C LYS A 134 -19.69 -8.34 4.23
N THR A 135 -19.81 -9.65 4.41
CA THR A 135 -19.01 -10.65 3.69
C THR A 135 -19.75 -11.03 2.40
N PRO A 136 -19.22 -10.69 1.21
CA PRO A 136 -19.82 -11.13 -0.06
C PRO A 136 -19.75 -12.65 -0.20
N SER A 137 -20.57 -13.22 -1.08
CA SER A 137 -20.48 -14.65 -1.38
C SER A 137 -19.19 -14.97 -2.13
N TYR A 138 -18.80 -16.24 -2.11
CA TYR A 138 -17.62 -16.72 -2.83
C TYR A 138 -17.68 -16.38 -4.32
N GLU A 139 -18.85 -16.53 -4.95
CA GLU A 139 -19.05 -16.25 -6.37
C GLU A 139 -18.79 -14.78 -6.68
N ILE A 140 -19.31 -13.88 -5.84
CA ILE A 140 -19.11 -12.44 -5.99
C ILE A 140 -17.63 -12.08 -5.87
N VAL A 141 -16.93 -12.60 -4.86
CA VAL A 141 -15.49 -12.33 -4.66
C VAL A 141 -14.67 -12.90 -5.83
N SER A 142 -14.97 -14.13 -6.26
CA SER A 142 -14.30 -14.77 -7.39
C SER A 142 -14.47 -13.94 -8.67
N ASP A 143 -15.69 -13.48 -8.96
CA ASP A 143 -15.96 -12.69 -10.16
C ASP A 143 -15.32 -11.30 -10.08
N GLN A 144 -15.31 -10.66 -8.90
CA GLN A 144 -14.58 -9.41 -8.68
C GLN A 144 -13.08 -9.57 -8.99
N ILE A 145 -12.45 -10.63 -8.50
CA ILE A 145 -11.04 -10.91 -8.75
C ILE A 145 -10.81 -11.18 -10.25
N LYS A 146 -11.62 -12.03 -10.88
CA LYS A 146 -11.49 -12.34 -12.32
C LYS A 146 -11.62 -11.09 -13.19
N ASN A 147 -12.67 -10.31 -12.97
CA ASN A 147 -12.90 -9.07 -13.73
C ASN A 147 -11.75 -8.08 -13.55
N PHE A 148 -11.17 -8.02 -12.35
CA PHE A 148 -10.02 -7.15 -12.11
C PHE A 148 -8.76 -7.66 -12.81
N LEU A 149 -8.50 -8.98 -12.79
CA LEU A 149 -7.37 -9.57 -13.52
C LEU A 149 -7.49 -9.37 -15.04
N ASP A 150 -8.69 -9.52 -15.60
CA ASP A 150 -8.96 -9.25 -17.02
C ASP A 150 -8.70 -7.77 -17.35
N ARG A 151 -9.17 -6.87 -16.48
CA ARG A 151 -8.87 -5.42 -16.58
C ARG A 151 -7.36 -5.14 -16.53
N LEU A 152 -6.62 -5.79 -15.64
CA LEU A 152 -5.16 -5.64 -15.56
C LEU A 152 -4.46 -6.05 -16.87
N ARG A 153 -4.89 -7.17 -17.47
CA ARG A 153 -4.35 -7.67 -18.73
C ARG A 153 -4.72 -6.76 -19.90
N GLU A 154 -5.98 -6.39 -20.02
CA GLU A 154 -6.52 -5.71 -21.20
C GLU A 154 -6.22 -4.21 -21.22
N GLU A 155 -6.25 -3.55 -20.06
CA GLU A 155 -6.09 -2.10 -19.98
C GLU A 155 -4.66 -1.67 -19.64
N TYR A 156 -3.91 -2.49 -18.91
CA TYR A 156 -2.59 -2.13 -18.40
C TYR A 156 -1.46 -3.06 -18.86
N GLY A 157 -1.77 -4.12 -19.62
CA GLY A 157 -0.76 -5.06 -20.14
C GLY A 157 -0.02 -5.84 -19.05
N LEU A 158 -0.58 -5.91 -17.84
CA LEU A 158 0.00 -6.64 -16.72
C LEU A 158 -0.48 -8.09 -16.75
N ASP A 159 0.46 -9.02 -16.95
CA ASP A 159 0.18 -10.45 -16.88
C ASP A 159 0.28 -10.94 -15.43
N SER A 160 -0.75 -11.66 -14.96
CA SER A 160 -0.89 -12.12 -13.58
C SER A 160 0.25 -13.05 -13.15
N GLN A 161 0.94 -13.71 -14.10
CA GLN A 161 2.11 -14.54 -13.83
C GLN A 161 3.35 -13.74 -13.33
N LYS A 162 3.40 -12.42 -13.56
CA LYS A 162 4.41 -11.54 -12.95
C LYS A 162 4.07 -11.16 -11.51
N MET A 163 2.79 -11.23 -11.12
CA MET A 163 2.31 -10.82 -9.80
C MET A 163 2.51 -11.88 -8.72
N GLU A 164 2.66 -13.16 -9.09
CA GLU A 164 2.83 -14.29 -8.16
C GLU A 164 4.26 -14.47 -7.61
N LYS A 165 5.25 -13.66 -8.03
CA LYS A 165 6.67 -13.86 -7.64
C LYS A 165 7.13 -13.10 -6.39
N SER A 166 6.20 -12.63 -5.56
CA SER A 166 6.54 -12.00 -4.30
C SER A 166 5.85 -12.73 -3.15
N PHE A 167 6.64 -13.61 -2.52
CA PHE A 167 6.49 -14.28 -1.22
C PHE A 167 5.94 -15.70 -1.14
#